data_AF-A0A401L8Y6-F1
#
_entry.id   AF-A0A401L8Y6-F1
#
_cell.length_a   1.000
_cell.length_b   1.000
_cell.length_c   1.000
_cell.angle_alpha   90.00
_cell.angle_beta   90.00
_cell.angle_gamma   90.00
#
_symmetry.space_group_name_H-M   'P 1'
#
loop_
_entity.id
_entity.type
_entity.pdbx_description
1 polymer ?
#
loop_
_entity_poly.entity_id
_entity_poly.type
_entity_poly.pdbx_seq_one_letter_code
_entity_poly.pdbx_strand_id
1 'polypeptide(L)'
;MATNSGAPDLGKDGSGSIAITVEFTGGLEILFANERKHHVTLPSLLDDGSRPTISYLLGHLVKNYMKDQRQELFILEGNVRPGILVLINDADWELEGEENYELQQNDNIVFVSTLHGG
;
A
#
# COMPACT_ATOMS: atom_id res chain seq x y z
N MET A 1 -33.85 -37.22 19.97
CA MET A 1 -33.98 -35.90 20.63
C MET A 1 -32.58 -35.34 20.79
N ALA A 2 -32.34 -34.23 20.09
CA ALA A 2 -31.17 -33.34 20.03
C ALA A 2 -29.81 -33.85 20.56
N THR A 3 -28.92 -34.20 19.64
CA THR A 3 -27.47 -34.02 19.84
C THR A 3 -27.13 -32.56 19.53
N ASN A 4 -26.69 -31.82 20.56
CA ASN A 4 -26.04 -30.53 20.39
C ASN A 4 -24.73 -30.74 19.60
N SER A 5 -24.64 -30.14 18.42
CA SER A 5 -23.41 -30.11 17.63
C SER A 5 -23.14 -28.70 17.13
N GLY A 6 -21.98 -28.18 17.51
CA GLY A 6 -21.24 -27.18 16.74
C GLY A 6 -21.61 -25.73 17.01
N ALA A 7 -20.88 -25.11 17.94
CA ALA A 7 -20.51 -23.71 17.74
C ALA A 7 -19.83 -23.56 16.36
N PRO A 8 -20.02 -22.44 15.64
CA PRO A 8 -19.31 -22.22 14.39
C PRO A 8 -17.81 -22.09 14.68
N ASP A 9 -17.07 -23.05 14.13
CA ASP A 9 -15.62 -23.08 14.02
C ASP A 9 -15.16 -21.78 13.33
N LEU A 10 -14.50 -20.88 14.06
CA LEU A 10 -13.79 -19.75 13.45
C LEU A 10 -12.62 -20.35 12.67
N GLY A 11 -12.79 -20.39 11.34
CA GLY A 11 -11.87 -21.01 10.40
C GLY A 11 -10.40 -20.65 10.64
N LYS A 12 -9.59 -21.70 10.69
CA LYS A 12 -8.16 -21.65 10.43
C LYS A 12 -7.95 -21.44 8.93
N ASP A 13 -7.78 -20.20 8.50
CA ASP A 13 -7.19 -19.91 7.19
C ASP A 13 -6.14 -18.80 7.35
N GLY A 14 -4.93 -19.04 6.85
CA GLY A 14 -3.89 -18.00 6.71
C GLY A 14 -4.19 -16.98 5.61
N SER A 15 -5.46 -16.61 5.40
CA SER A 15 -5.97 -15.82 4.26
C SER A 15 -6.64 -14.51 4.67
N GLY A 16 -6.04 -13.79 5.63
CA GLY A 16 -6.47 -12.42 5.91
C GLY A 16 -6.12 -11.48 4.74
N SER A 17 -6.86 -10.38 4.62
CA SER A 17 -6.45 -9.23 3.82
C SER A 17 -6.42 -8.00 4.71
N ILE A 18 -5.54 -7.07 4.38
CA ILE A 18 -5.53 -5.73 4.96
C ILE A 18 -6.08 -4.74 3.94
N ALA A 19 -6.93 -3.83 4.39
CA ALA A 19 -7.38 -2.70 3.59
C ALA A 19 -6.68 -1.43 4.06
N ILE A 20 -6.05 -0.72 3.12
CA ILE A 20 -5.35 0.54 3.38
C ILE A 20 -5.84 1.61 2.42
N THR A 21 -5.61 2.86 2.79
CA THR A 21 -5.78 4.02 1.91
C THR A 21 -4.42 4.42 1.36
N VAL A 22 -4.35 4.66 0.05
CA VAL A 22 -3.19 5.27 -0.60
C VAL A 22 -3.62 6.58 -1.25
N GLU A 23 -2.93 7.68 -0.95
CA GLU A 23 -3.18 8.99 -1.53
C GLU A 23 -1.98 9.50 -2.35
N PHE A 24 -2.27 10.07 -3.52
CA PHE A 24 -1.28 10.69 -4.41
C PHE A 24 -1.56 12.18 -4.53
N THR A 25 -0.53 13.00 -4.33
CA THR A 25 -0.62 14.47 -4.44
C THR A 25 0.61 15.06 -5.10
N GLY A 26 0.56 16.36 -5.42
CA GLY A 26 1.67 17.04 -6.09
C GLY A 26 1.79 16.65 -7.57
N GLY A 27 0.67 16.27 -8.21
CA GLY A 27 0.61 15.88 -9.61
C GLY A 27 0.86 14.39 -9.86
N LEU A 28 1.13 13.59 -8.82
CA LEU A 28 1.30 12.13 -8.95
C LEU A 28 0.00 11.41 -9.30
N GLU A 29 -1.15 11.96 -8.90
CA GLU A 29 -2.48 11.41 -9.19
C GLU A 29 -2.69 11.16 -10.71
N ILE A 30 -2.02 11.93 -11.58
CA ILE A 30 -2.09 11.74 -13.04
C ILE A 30 -1.64 10.34 -13.47
N LEU A 31 -0.71 9.72 -12.74
CA LEU A 31 -0.19 8.39 -13.02
C LEU A 31 -1.22 7.29 -12.68
N PHE A 32 -2.21 7.63 -11.85
CA PHE A 32 -3.21 6.71 -11.29
C PHE A 32 -4.64 7.12 -11.70
N ALA A 33 -4.84 7.36 -13.00
CA ALA A 33 -6.13 7.74 -13.59
C ALA A 33 -6.68 9.09 -13.10
N ASN A 34 -5.82 9.98 -12.63
CA ASN A 34 -6.19 11.26 -12.04
C ASN A 34 -7.08 11.11 -10.79
N GLU A 35 -6.99 9.97 -10.12
CA GLU A 35 -7.65 9.70 -8.84
C GLU A 35 -6.64 9.95 -7.71
N ARG A 36 -7.04 10.78 -6.75
CA ARG A 36 -6.18 11.14 -5.62
C ARG A 36 -6.10 10.05 -4.56
N LYS A 37 -7.19 9.32 -4.31
CA LYS A 37 -7.32 8.41 -3.18
C LYS A 37 -7.75 7.04 -3.67
N HIS A 38 -6.95 6.02 -3.40
CA HIS A 38 -7.24 4.62 -3.73
C HIS A 38 -7.43 3.80 -2.47
N HIS A 39 -8.45 2.95 -2.47
CA HIS A 39 -8.58 1.89 -1.47
C HIS A 39 -7.87 0.64 -2.00
N VAL A 40 -6.80 0.25 -1.32
CA VAL A 40 -5.95 -0.87 -1.73
C VAL A 40 -6.18 -2.02 -0.76
N THR A 41 -6.43 -3.20 -1.31
CA THR A 41 -6.55 -4.44 -0.52
C THR A 41 -5.34 -5.32 -0.80
N LEU A 42 -4.58 -5.63 0.24
CA LEU A 42 -3.40 -6.47 0.17
C LEU A 42 -3.62 -7.74 0.99
N PRO A 43 -2.95 -8.87 0.68
CA PRO A 43 -2.96 -10.02 1.57
C PRO A 43 -2.29 -9.65 2.91
N SER A 44 -2.79 -10.19 4.03
CA SER A 44 -2.21 -9.92 5.35
C SER A 44 -0.87 -10.62 5.57
N LEU A 45 -0.60 -11.67 4.78
CA LEU A 45 0.65 -12.41 4.72
C LEU A 45 0.97 -12.71 3.26
N LEU A 46 2.24 -12.58 2.89
CA LEU A 46 2.76 -12.98 1.57
C LEU A 46 3.00 -14.48 1.51
N ASP A 47 3.34 -14.99 0.32
CA ASP A 47 3.58 -16.41 0.08
C ASP A 47 4.74 -17.00 0.93
N ASP A 48 5.67 -16.15 1.36
CA ASP A 48 6.79 -16.50 2.25
C ASP A 48 6.46 -16.37 3.75
N GLY A 49 5.22 -15.99 4.09
CA GLY A 49 4.76 -15.79 5.46
C GLY A 49 5.14 -14.44 6.07
N SER A 50 5.80 -13.54 5.34
CA SER A 50 6.08 -12.17 5.77
C SER A 50 4.84 -11.27 5.63
N ARG A 51 4.86 -10.10 6.28
CA ARG A 51 3.83 -9.06 6.08
C ARG A 51 4.17 -8.20 4.85
N PRO A 52 3.17 -7.68 4.11
CA PRO A 52 3.43 -6.74 3.04
C PRO A 52 4.08 -5.46 3.58
N THR A 53 5.19 -5.04 2.98
CA THR A 53 5.87 -3.79 3.34
C THR A 53 5.55 -2.64 2.38
N ILE A 54 6.07 -1.44 2.65
CA ILE A 54 6.02 -0.33 1.69
C ILE A 54 6.67 -0.72 0.35
N SER A 55 7.82 -1.41 0.37
CA SER A 55 8.45 -1.92 -0.86
C SER A 55 7.51 -2.83 -1.68
N TYR A 56 6.80 -3.74 -1.00
CA TYR A 56 5.79 -4.58 -1.63
C TYR A 56 4.65 -3.74 -2.22
N LEU A 57 4.16 -2.74 -1.47
CA LEU A 57 3.11 -1.83 -1.93
C LEU A 57 3.51 -1.07 -3.20
N LEU A 58 4.75 -0.56 -3.29
CA LEU A 58 5.22 0.14 -4.49
C LEU A 58 5.12 -0.75 -5.75
N GLY A 59 5.60 -1.98 -5.65
CA GLY A 59 5.47 -2.97 -6.74
C GLY A 59 4.02 -3.28 -7.07
N HIS A 60 3.17 -3.39 -6.04
CA HIS A 60 1.74 -3.64 -6.21
C HIS A 60 1.01 -2.47 -6.90
N LEU A 61 1.32 -1.22 -6.53
CA LEU A 61 0.74 -0.01 -7.10
C LEU A 61 1.09 0.13 -8.58
N VAL A 62 2.37 -0.02 -8.93
CA VAL A 62 2.83 0.03 -10.33
C VAL A 62 2.15 -1.06 -11.16
N LYS A 63 2.08 -2.28 -10.63
CA LYS A 63 1.53 -3.42 -11.38
C LYS A 63 0.02 -3.31 -11.61
N ASN A 64 -0.74 -2.85 -10.62
CA ASN A 64 -2.21 -3.00 -10.63
C ASN A 64 -2.96 -1.66 -10.75
N TYR A 65 -2.41 -0.57 -10.22
CA TYR A 65 -3.10 0.70 -10.08
C TYR A 65 -2.62 1.77 -11.07
N MET A 66 -1.33 1.79 -11.41
CA MET A 66 -0.77 2.76 -12.36
C MET A 66 -1.38 2.58 -13.75
N LYS A 67 -1.81 3.69 -14.38
CA LYS A 67 -2.42 3.72 -15.72
C LYS A 67 -1.58 4.49 -16.74
N ASP A 68 -0.57 5.20 -16.29
CA ASP A 68 0.41 5.88 -17.14
C ASP A 68 1.65 4.99 -17.36
N GLN A 69 2.33 5.15 -18.49
CA GLN A 69 3.55 4.38 -18.81
C GLN A 69 4.82 4.96 -18.18
N ARG A 70 4.78 6.21 -17.70
CA ARG A 70 5.91 6.94 -17.13
C ARG A 70 6.19 6.55 -15.68
N GLN A 71 6.42 5.26 -15.45
CA GLN A 71 6.70 4.70 -14.12
C GLN A 71 7.88 5.40 -13.44
N GLU A 72 8.87 5.84 -14.22
CA GLU A 72 10.07 6.55 -13.75
C GLU A 72 9.77 7.89 -13.05
N LEU A 73 8.56 8.43 -13.21
CA LEU A 73 8.12 9.62 -12.47
C LEU A 73 7.75 9.30 -11.02
N PHE A 74 7.46 8.03 -10.71
CA PHE A 74 7.07 7.56 -9.37
C PHE A 74 8.15 6.69 -8.71
N ILE A 75 8.75 5.75 -9.46
CA ILE A 75 9.78 4.82 -8.96
C ILE A 75 11.08 5.00 -9.74
N LEU A 76 12.21 5.03 -9.03
CA LEU A 76 13.55 5.02 -9.59
C LEU A 76 14.38 3.92 -8.90
N GLU A 77 15.08 3.08 -9.68
CA GLU A 77 15.93 2.00 -9.16
C GLU A 77 15.23 1.05 -8.15
N GLY A 78 13.91 0.88 -8.30
CA GLY A 78 13.12 0.00 -7.44
C GLY A 78 12.61 0.62 -6.14
N ASN A 79 12.89 1.91 -5.89
CA ASN A 79 12.37 2.65 -4.74
C ASN A 79 11.62 3.92 -5.20
N VAL A 80 10.94 4.60 -4.27
CA VAL A 80 10.32 5.90 -4.50
C VAL A 80 11.33 6.87 -5.10
N ARG A 81 10.94 7.57 -6.17
CA ARG A 81 11.81 8.54 -6.83
C ARG A 81 12.18 9.67 -5.87
N PRO A 82 13.46 10.11 -5.82
CA PRO A 82 13.86 11.28 -5.05
C PRO A 82 13.00 12.52 -5.37
N GLY A 83 12.62 13.26 -4.33
CA GLY A 83 11.67 14.37 -4.42
C GLY A 83 10.20 13.97 -4.38
N ILE A 84 9.92 12.74 -3.94
CA ILE A 84 8.60 12.32 -3.44
C ILE A 84 8.77 12.06 -1.94
N LEU A 85 7.92 12.69 -1.14
CA LEU A 85 7.80 12.44 0.30
C LEU A 85 6.76 11.34 0.51
N VAL A 86 7.01 10.46 1.48
CA VAL A 86 6.08 9.41 1.90
C VAL A 86 5.69 9.66 3.35
N LEU A 87 4.38 9.69 3.61
CA LEU A 87 3.84 9.74 4.96
C LEU A 87 3.08 8.45 5.26
N ILE A 88 3.27 7.93 6.47
CA ILE A 88 2.55 6.79 7.02
C ILE A 88 1.73 7.32 8.19
N ASN A 89 0.40 7.33 8.07
CA ASN A 89 -0.51 7.85 9.10
C ASN A 89 -0.13 9.27 9.58
N ASP A 90 0.14 10.16 8.61
CA ASP A 90 0.59 11.55 8.80
C ASP A 90 1.97 11.72 9.47
N ALA A 91 2.72 10.62 9.69
CA ALA A 91 4.09 10.63 10.17
C ALA A 91 5.10 10.46 9.02
N ASP A 92 6.29 11.03 9.17
CA ASP A 92 7.39 10.86 8.21
C ASP A 92 7.87 9.40 8.21
N TRP A 93 7.89 8.76 7.05
CA TRP A 93 8.24 7.34 6.90
C TRP A 93 9.66 7.01 7.39
N GLU A 94 10.57 7.99 7.43
CA GLU A 94 11.95 7.83 7.92
C GLU A 94 11.97 7.40 9.39
N LEU A 95 10.93 7.77 10.16
CA LEU A 95 10.76 7.40 11.56
C LEU A 95 10.04 6.06 11.75
N GLU A 96 9.36 5.58 10.71
CA GLU A 96 8.52 4.38 10.73
C GLU A 96 9.23 3.15 10.12
N GLY A 97 10.42 3.33 9.55
CA GLY A 97 11.21 2.23 8.96
C GLY A 97 11.17 2.16 7.43
N GLU A 98 10.74 3.25 6.78
CA GLU A 98 10.86 3.47 5.34
C GLU A 98 10.27 2.33 4.50
N GLU A 99 11.03 1.76 3.55
CA GLU A 99 10.58 0.69 2.67
C GLU A 99 10.26 -0.63 3.41
N ASN A 100 10.73 -0.77 4.65
CA ASN A 100 10.60 -1.97 5.47
C ASN A 100 9.42 -1.92 6.44
N TYR A 101 8.71 -0.78 6.53
CA TYR A 101 7.50 -0.69 7.35
C TYR A 101 6.49 -1.76 6.95
N GLU A 102 6.06 -2.59 7.91
CA GLU A 102 5.04 -3.61 7.72
C GLU A 102 3.65 -2.98 7.76
N LEU A 103 2.93 -3.04 6.63
CA LEU A 103 1.61 -2.44 6.48
C LEU A 103 0.57 -3.10 7.37
N GLN A 104 -0.31 -2.27 7.90
CA GLN A 104 -1.36 -2.63 8.85
C GLN A 104 -2.74 -2.27 8.32
N GLN A 105 -3.75 -2.92 8.90
CA GLN A 105 -5.14 -2.63 8.58
C GLN A 105 -5.47 -1.15 8.88
N ASN A 106 -6.10 -0.48 7.92
CA ASN A 106 -6.52 0.93 7.96
C ASN A 106 -5.39 1.96 7.89
N ASP A 107 -4.17 1.58 7.52
CA ASP A 107 -3.12 2.57 7.28
C ASP A 107 -3.51 3.57 6.18
N ASN A 108 -3.04 4.80 6.36
CA ASN A 108 -3.08 5.84 5.34
C ASN A 108 -1.67 6.14 4.86
N ILE A 109 -1.38 5.82 3.61
CA ILE A 109 -0.08 6.06 2.97
C ILE A 109 -0.21 7.19 1.98
N VAL A 110 0.54 8.28 2.16
CA VAL A 110 0.47 9.46 1.29
C VAL A 110 1.78 9.65 0.55
N PHE A 111 1.73 9.72 -0.78
CA PHE A 111 2.84 10.09 -1.64
C PHE A 111 2.66 11.54 -2.12
N VAL A 112 3.64 12.39 -1.82
CA VAL A 112 3.61 13.81 -2.18
C VAL A 112 4.81 14.13 -3.06
N SER A 113 4.61 14.46 -4.34
CA SER A 113 5.73 14.98 -5.12
C SER A 113 6.00 16.44 -4.78
N THR A 114 7.27 16.75 -4.49
CA THR A 114 7.75 18.10 -4.23
C THR A 114 8.46 18.71 -5.44
N LEU A 115 8.66 17.94 -6.51
CA LEU A 115 9.41 18.36 -7.70
C LEU A 115 8.56 18.78 -8.91
N HIS A 116 7.27 18.42 -8.98
CA HIS A 116 6.46 18.62 -10.20
C HIS A 116 5.56 19.87 -10.17
N GLY A 117 5.90 20.86 -9.34
CA GLY A 117 5.22 22.16 -9.31
C GLY A 117 5.83 23.15 -10.30
N GLY A 118 5.42 23.06 -11.57
CA GLY A 118 5.71 24.04 -12.63
C GLY A 118 4.53 24.17 -13.57
#